data_AF-A0A974SGW5-F1
#
_entry.id   AF-A0A974SGW5-F1
#
_cell.length_a   1.000
_cell.length_b   1.000
_cell.length_c   1.000
_cell.angle_alpha   90.00
_cell.angle_beta   90.00
_cell.angle_gamma   90.00
#
_symmetry.space_group_name_H-M   'P 1'
#
loop_
_entity.id
_entity.type
_entity.pdbx_description
1 polymer ?
#
loop_
_entity_poly.entity_id
_entity_poly.type
_entity_poly.pdbx_seq_one_letter_code
_entity_poly.pdbx_strand_id
1 'polypeptide(L)'
;MAEDHFLQRLRDLARHMAQSGRYCSWRLILIELRFMRGIREAALCFGDTDIRAELDTLCRQAQKQRALRTLPLPAASVPASDSLPAGLAAAAH
;
A
#
# COMPACT_ATOMS: atom_id res chain seq x y z
N MET A 1 -3.16 24.42 -24.83
CA MET A 1 -1.81 23.84 -25.04
C MET A 1 -1.00 23.77 -23.74
N ALA A 2 -0.62 24.90 -23.10
CA ALA A 2 0.20 24.85 -21.87
C ALA A 2 -0.56 24.35 -20.63
N GLU A 3 -1.85 24.71 -20.52
CA GLU A 3 -2.74 24.31 -19.42
C GLU A 3 -3.02 22.79 -19.44
N ASP A 4 -3.27 22.22 -20.62
CA ASP A 4 -3.51 20.79 -20.80
C ASP A 4 -2.32 19.94 -20.37
N HIS A 5 -1.10 20.38 -20.71
CA HIS A 5 0.12 19.70 -20.32
C HIS A 5 0.37 19.77 -18.80
N PHE A 6 0.02 20.89 -18.17
CA PHE A 6 0.11 21.02 -16.72
C PHE A 6 -0.88 20.08 -16.00
N LEU A 7 -2.15 20.06 -16.43
CA LEU A 7 -3.16 19.16 -15.86
C LEU A 7 -2.77 17.70 -16.04
N GLN A 8 -2.20 17.34 -17.20
CA GLN A 8 -1.70 15.98 -17.43
C GLN A 8 -0.58 15.62 -16.46
N ARG A 9 0.43 16.49 -16.27
CA ARG A 9 1.50 16.26 -15.28
C ARG A 9 0.95 16.13 -13.86
N LEU A 10 -0.09 16.89 -13.52
CA LEU A 10 -0.73 16.81 -12.21
C LEU A 10 -1.45 15.46 -12.01
N ARG A 11 -2.11 14.93 -13.04
CA ARG A 11 -2.71 13.59 -13.03
C ARG A 11 -1.65 12.51 -12.85
N ASP A 12 -0.55 12.59 -13.58
CA ASP A 12 0.52 11.60 -13.51
C ASP A 12 1.20 11.61 -12.12
N LEU A 13 1.42 12.80 -11.55
CA LEU A 13 1.89 12.93 -10.18
C LEU A 13 0.90 12.30 -9.18
N ALA A 14 -0.39 12.55 -9.33
CA ALA A 14 -1.42 12.00 -8.46
C ALA A 14 -1.48 10.47 -8.52
N ARG A 15 -1.37 9.89 -9.72
CA ARG A 15 -1.28 8.43 -9.91
C ARG A 15 -0.06 7.85 -9.22
N HIS A 16 1.09 8.50 -9.38
CA HIS A 16 2.33 8.07 -8.72
C HIS A 16 2.17 8.09 -7.19
N MET A 17 1.54 9.14 -6.66
CA MET A 17 1.22 9.21 -5.22
C MET A 17 0.27 8.09 -4.78
N ALA A 18 -0.80 7.82 -5.52
CA ALA A 18 -1.74 6.74 -5.21
C ALA A 18 -1.06 5.36 -5.19
N GLN A 19 -0.13 5.13 -6.11
CA GLN A 19 0.62 3.88 -6.23
C GLN A 19 1.69 3.69 -5.13
N SER A 20 2.06 4.75 -4.41
CA SER A 20 3.08 4.66 -3.34
C SER A 20 2.66 3.81 -2.13
N GLY A 21 1.37 3.52 -1.99
CA GLY A 21 0.82 2.81 -0.82
C GLY A 21 0.90 3.62 0.49
N ARG A 22 1.18 4.94 0.41
CA ARG A 22 1.13 5.89 1.53
C ARG A 22 -0.26 6.47 1.74
N TYR A 23 -1.05 6.57 0.68
CA TYR A 23 -2.37 7.18 0.69
C TYR A 23 -3.45 6.10 0.58
N CYS A 24 -4.57 6.30 1.26
CA CYS A 24 -5.71 5.38 1.25
C CYS A 24 -6.90 5.88 0.39
N SER A 25 -6.86 7.14 -0.05
CA SER A 25 -7.93 7.74 -0.86
C SER A 25 -7.45 8.94 -1.67
N TRP A 26 -8.19 9.27 -2.73
CA TRP A 26 -7.95 10.46 -3.55
C TRP A 26 -8.02 11.76 -2.75
N ARG A 27 -8.84 11.82 -1.68
CA ARG A 27 -9.00 13.03 -0.85
C ARG A 27 -7.69 13.42 -0.16
N LEU A 28 -6.94 12.44 0.36
CA LEU A 28 -5.65 12.71 1.00
C LEU A 28 -4.61 13.18 -0.02
N ILE A 29 -4.65 12.64 -1.24
CA ILE A 29 -3.80 13.09 -2.35
C ILE A 29 -4.13 14.55 -2.72
N LEU A 30 -5.42 14.90 -2.80
CA LEU A 30 -5.87 16.29 -3.03
C LEU A 30 -5.36 17.23 -1.94
N ILE A 31 -5.46 16.84 -0.66
CA ILE A 31 -4.99 17.66 0.47
C ILE A 31 -3.49 17.89 0.36
N GLU A 32 -2.71 16.84 0.15
CA GLU A 32 -1.25 16.94 -0.02
C GLU A 32 -0.90 17.89 -1.17
N LEU A 33 -1.51 17.71 -2.35
CA LEU A 33 -1.22 18.52 -3.52
C LEU A 33 -1.58 20.00 -3.29
N ARG A 34 -2.74 20.28 -2.67
CA ARG A 34 -3.18 21.66 -2.44
C ARG A 34 -2.41 22.36 -1.33
N PHE A 35 -2.24 21.70 -0.19
CA PHE A 35 -1.81 22.38 1.03
C PHE A 35 -0.33 22.14 1.33
N MET A 36 0.18 20.93 1.10
CA MET A 36 1.60 20.64 1.34
C MET A 36 2.48 21.08 0.17
N ARG A 37 1.96 20.97 -1.06
CA ARG A 37 2.69 21.32 -2.29
C ARG A 37 2.24 22.64 -2.94
N GLY A 38 1.18 23.26 -2.43
CA GLY A 38 0.71 24.57 -2.91
C GLY A 38 0.04 24.58 -4.29
N ILE A 39 -0.34 23.42 -4.84
CA ILE A 39 -0.92 23.29 -6.20
C ILE A 39 -2.43 23.49 -6.12
N ARG A 40 -2.89 24.73 -6.30
CA ARG A 40 -4.32 25.10 -6.15
C ARG A 40 -5.21 24.45 -7.21
N GLU A 41 -4.66 24.25 -8.39
CA GLU A 41 -5.29 23.67 -9.59
C GLU A 41 -5.68 22.21 -9.40
N ALA A 42 -5.15 21.53 -8.38
CA ALA A 42 -5.55 20.16 -8.03
C ALA A 42 -7.05 20.07 -7.71
N ALA A 43 -7.67 21.14 -7.21
CA ALA A 43 -9.12 21.20 -7.00
C ALA A 43 -9.91 21.11 -8.32
N LEU A 44 -9.40 21.71 -9.40
CA LEU A 44 -10.01 21.68 -10.72
C LEU A 44 -9.80 20.31 -11.36
N CYS A 45 -8.57 19.79 -11.29
CA CYS A 45 -8.21 18.50 -11.86
C CYS A 45 -8.99 17.34 -11.24
N PHE A 46 -9.19 17.33 -9.92
CA PHE A 46 -10.00 16.31 -9.24
C PHE A 46 -11.45 16.75 -9.05
N GLY A 47 -11.94 17.68 -9.89
CA GLY A 47 -13.37 17.94 -10.07
C GLY A 47 -14.09 16.73 -10.71
N ASP A 48 -13.35 16.00 -11.54
CA ASP A 48 -13.79 14.85 -12.32
C ASP A 48 -13.97 13.59 -11.45
N THR A 49 -15.14 12.95 -11.56
CA THR A 49 -15.47 11.74 -10.80
C THR A 49 -14.65 10.54 -11.24
N ASP A 50 -14.29 10.44 -12.53
CA ASP A 50 -13.55 9.30 -13.07
C ASP A 50 -12.12 9.26 -12.51
N ILE A 51 -11.48 10.43 -12.43
CA ILE A 51 -10.14 10.55 -11.85
C ILE A 51 -10.17 10.19 -10.36
N ARG A 52 -11.19 10.61 -9.62
CA ARG A 52 -11.35 10.25 -8.20
C ARG A 52 -11.46 8.74 -8.01
N ALA A 53 -12.29 8.09 -8.82
CA ALA A 53 -12.49 6.64 -8.77
C ALA A 53 -11.21 5.87 -9.15
N GLU A 54 -10.48 6.35 -10.17
CA GLU A 54 -9.18 5.82 -10.57
C GLU A 54 -8.18 5.87 -9.39
N LEU A 55 -8.00 7.06 -8.78
CA LEU A 55 -7.06 7.26 -7.69
C LEU A 55 -7.40 6.41 -6.45
N ASP A 56 -8.68 6.30 -6.09
CA ASP A 56 -9.10 5.42 -5.00
C ASP A 56 -8.80 3.96 -5.27
N THR A 57 -8.99 3.52 -6.52
CA THR A 57 -8.68 2.15 -6.94
C THR A 57 -7.17 1.88 -6.85
N LEU A 58 -6.35 2.82 -7.33
CA LEU A 58 -4.89 2.73 -7.22
C LEU A 58 -4.43 2.71 -5.76
N CYS A 59 -4.99 3.57 -4.89
CA CYS A 59 -4.68 3.56 -3.46
C CYS A 59 -4.96 2.19 -2.84
N ARG A 60 -6.16 1.63 -3.09
CA ARG A 60 -6.55 0.32 -2.55
C ARG A 60 -5.64 -0.80 -3.06
N GLN A 61 -5.28 -0.79 -4.34
CA GLN A 61 -4.36 -1.77 -4.91
C GLN A 61 -2.97 -1.68 -4.27
N ALA A 62 -2.41 -0.47 -4.15
CA ALA A 62 -1.11 -0.25 -3.54
C ALA A 62 -1.09 -0.63 -2.06
N GLN A 63 -2.16 -0.36 -1.31
CA GLN A 63 -2.29 -0.78 0.08
C GLN A 63 -2.34 -2.30 0.22
N LYS A 64 -3.09 -3.01 -0.64
CA LYS A 64 -3.10 -4.47 -0.66
C LYS A 64 -1.70 -5.02 -0.93
N GLN A 65 -1.00 -4.50 -1.94
CA GLN A 65 0.37 -4.92 -2.26
C GLN A 65 1.34 -4.66 -1.11
N ARG A 66 1.23 -3.51 -0.43
CA ARG A 66 2.05 -3.19 0.75
C ARG A 66 1.76 -4.15 1.90
N ALA A 67 0.49 -4.40 2.19
CA ALA A 67 0.07 -5.33 3.23
C ALA A 67 0.62 -6.75 2.97
N LEU A 68 0.57 -7.22 1.72
CA LEU A 68 1.14 -8.50 1.30
C LEU A 68 2.65 -8.60 1.53
N ARG A 69 3.39 -7.49 1.36
CA ARG A 69 4.84 -7.44 1.61
C ARG A 69 5.20 -7.37 3.10
N THR A 70 4.30 -6.86 3.93
CA THR A 70 4.50 -6.73 5.39
C THR A 70 3.94 -7.90 6.18
N LEU A 71 3.18 -8.80 5.57
CA LEU A 71 2.80 -10.05 6.22
C LEU A 71 4.09 -10.80 6.57
N PRO A 72 4.26 -11.27 7.82
CA PRO A 72 5.28 -12.24 8.11
C PRO A 72 5.06 -13.41 7.16
N LEU A 73 6.10 -13.79 6.41
CA LEU A 73 6.11 -15.10 5.75
C LEU A 73 5.62 -16.11 6.78
N PRO A 74 4.62 -16.97 6.46
CA PRO A 74 4.25 -18.03 7.38
C PRO A 74 5.55 -18.77 7.69
N ALA A 75 5.94 -18.76 8.97
CA ALA A 75 7.12 -19.46 9.44
C ALA A 75 7.00 -20.86 8.86
N ALA A 76 7.86 -21.18 7.88
CA ALA A 76 7.88 -22.48 7.25
C ALA A 76 7.84 -23.48 8.38
N SER A 77 6.78 -24.29 8.41
CA SER A 77 6.49 -25.23 9.48
C SER A 77 7.75 -26.05 9.71
N VAL A 78 8.49 -25.70 10.76
CA VAL A 78 9.59 -26.52 11.23
C VAL A 78 8.89 -27.81 11.65
N PRO A 79 9.18 -28.97 11.02
CA PRO A 79 8.63 -30.21 11.53
C PRO A 79 9.10 -30.29 12.98
N ALA A 80 8.15 -30.36 13.90
CA ALA A 80 8.41 -30.58 15.30
C ALA A 80 9.20 -31.89 15.40
N SER A 81 10.53 -31.77 15.53
CA SER A 81 11.39 -32.88 15.88
C SER A 81 11.15 -33.13 17.36
N ASP A 82 10.05 -33.82 17.63
CA ASP A 82 9.66 -34.31 18.94
C ASP A 82 10.65 -35.42 19.30
N SER A 83 11.68 -35.07 20.06
CA SER A 83 12.55 -36.02 20.72
C SER A 83 13.23 -35.33 21.89
N LEU A 84 12.65 -35.53 23.07
CA LEU A 84 13.27 -35.75 24.40
C LEU A 84 12.14 -35.70 25.45
N PRO A 85 12.22 -36.37 26.63
CA PRO A 85 13.42 -36.91 27.28
C PRO A 85 13.28 -38.30 27.97
N ALA A 86 14.44 -38.83 28.36
CA ALA A 86 14.77 -39.60 29.57
C ALA A 86 13.85 -40.72 30.10
N GLY A 87 14.46 -41.90 30.24
CA GLY A 87 14.28 -42.74 31.43
C GLY A 87 13.36 -43.95 31.27
N LEU A 88 13.93 -45.12 30.99
CA LEU A 88 13.30 -46.39 31.35
C LEU A 88 14.32 -47.27 32.07
N ALA A 89 14.04 -47.49 33.36
CA ALA A 89 14.69 -48.48 34.18
C ALA A 89 14.26 -49.90 33.76
N ALA A 90 15.21 -50.83 33.72
CA ALA A 90 15.04 -52.29 33.84
C ALA A 90 16.45 -52.86 34.12
N ALA A 91 16.79 -53.43 35.28
CA ALA A 91 16.31 -54.65 35.94
C ALA A 91 17.42 -55.74 35.88
N ALA A 92 17.78 -56.25 37.07
CA ALA A 92 18.32 -57.58 37.39
C ALA A 92 19.54 -58.15 36.62
N HIS A 93 20.65 -58.37 37.33
CA HIS A 93 21.07 -59.71 37.78
C HIS A 93 22.20 -59.63 38.82
#